data_AF-A0ABD5N406-F1
#
_entry.id   AF-A0ABD5N406-F1
#
_cell.length_a   1.000
_cell.length_b   1.000
_cell.length_c   1.000
_cell.angle_alpha   90.00
_cell.angle_beta   90.00
_cell.angle_gamma   90.00
#
_symmetry.space_group_name_H-M   'P 1'
#
loop_
_entity.id
_entity.type
_entity.pdbx_description
1 polymer ?
#
loop_
_entity_poly.entity_id
_entity_poly.type
_entity_poly.pdbx_seq_one_letter_code
_entity_poly.pdbx_strand_id
1 'polypeptide(L)'
;MEKTFIVRGSWSSIKNSVLDYCFTHFSDEDIWLVDTLQVFDPYYLSRLDSARTRRMLHAIKVCRPFTFYQLRDKLFSFIKLPLSERSTIIISSMDCFNDDVENEEEREVVANMMMRLLKLLQNKSGCRLIIGTSGSLKSSLRNVVR
;
A
#
# COMPACT_ATOMS: atom_id res chain seq x y z
N MET A 1 1.79 -14.94 13.33
CA MET A 1 2.21 -14.49 11.99
C MET A 1 2.24 -12.98 11.98
N GLU A 2 3.32 -12.38 11.52
CA GLU A 2 3.44 -10.92 11.39
C GLU A 2 2.45 -10.44 10.31
N LYS A 3 1.59 -9.47 10.65
CA LYS A 3 0.49 -9.02 9.78
C LYS A 3 0.87 -7.83 8.87
N THR A 4 2.07 -7.28 9.03
CA THR A 4 2.57 -6.12 8.27
C THR A 4 3.90 -6.46 7.62
N PHE A 5 4.00 -6.23 6.32
CA PHE A 5 5.20 -6.45 5.53
C PHE A 5 5.66 -5.13 4.93
N ILE A 6 6.92 -4.76 5.15
CA ILE A 6 7.51 -3.55 4.56
C ILE A 6 8.45 -3.96 3.44
N VAL A 7 8.10 -3.59 2.21
CA VAL A 7 8.90 -3.83 1.01
C VAL A 7 9.82 -2.63 0.79
N ARG A 8 11.13 -2.82 0.94
CA ARG A 8 12.14 -1.78 0.72
C ARG A 8 12.86 -2.00 -0.61
N GLY A 9 13.06 -0.94 -1.39
CA GLY A 9 13.82 -1.04 -2.63
C GLY A 9 13.69 0.19 -3.52
N SER A 10 14.24 0.11 -4.73
CA SER A 10 13.96 1.11 -5.77
C SER A 10 12.48 1.08 -6.16
N TRP A 11 11.96 2.18 -6.72
CA TRP A 11 10.57 2.24 -7.18
C TRP A 11 10.24 1.13 -8.19
N SER A 12 11.17 0.80 -9.08
CA SER A 12 11.02 -0.30 -10.03
C SER A 12 10.91 -1.66 -9.33
N SER A 13 11.70 -1.88 -8.27
CA SER A 13 11.62 -3.11 -7.47
C SER A 13 10.27 -3.20 -6.77
N ILE A 14 9.84 -2.13 -6.12
CA ILE A 14 8.56 -2.10 -5.39
C ILE A 14 7.38 -2.29 -6.35
N LYS A 15 7.42 -1.63 -7.51
CA LYS A 15 6.46 -1.82 -8.61
C LYS A 15 6.29 -3.30 -8.94
N ASN A 16 7.39 -4.00 -9.23
CA ASN A 16 7.33 -5.39 -9.64
C ASN A 16 6.77 -6.26 -8.51
N SER A 17 7.24 -6.08 -7.27
CA SER A 17 6.73 -6.83 -6.11
C SER A 17 5.23 -6.64 -5.89
N VAL A 18 4.71 -5.42 -6.05
CA VAL A 18 3.28 -5.11 -5.90
C VAL A 18 2.46 -5.78 -7.00
N LEU A 19 2.91 -5.67 -8.26
CA LEU A 19 2.21 -6.28 -9.40
C LEU A 19 2.24 -7.81 -9.31
N ASP A 20 3.39 -8.41 -8.98
CA ASP A 20 3.54 -9.85 -8.83
C ASP A 20 2.65 -10.40 -7.71
N TYR A 21 2.59 -9.69 -6.56
CA TYR A 21 1.70 -10.07 -5.46
C TYR A 21 0.23 -10.03 -5.91
N CYS A 22 -0.21 -8.93 -6.52
CA CYS A 22 -1.57 -8.78 -7.02
C CYS A 22 -1.91 -9.91 -8.00
N PHE A 23 -1.03 -10.17 -8.96
CA PHE A 23 -1.25 -11.16 -10.00
C PHE A 23 -1.30 -12.60 -9.44
N THR A 24 -0.52 -12.87 -8.38
CA THR A 24 -0.44 -14.18 -7.73
C THR A 24 -1.63 -14.45 -6.81
N HIS A 25 -2.06 -13.48 -6.01
CA HIS A 25 -2.96 -13.71 -4.86
C HIS A 25 -4.41 -13.22 -5.05
N PHE A 26 -4.76 -12.57 -6.17
CA PHE A 26 -6.10 -11.97 -6.33
C PHE A 26 -7.27 -12.95 -6.28
N SER A 27 -7.05 -14.26 -6.46
CA SER A 27 -8.12 -15.27 -6.37
C SER A 27 -8.46 -15.66 -4.94
N ASP A 28 -7.52 -15.50 -4.02
CA ASP A 28 -7.58 -16.10 -2.69
C ASP A 28 -7.75 -15.04 -1.59
N GLU A 29 -7.39 -13.78 -1.90
CA GLU A 29 -7.40 -12.66 -0.97
C GLU A 29 -8.27 -11.50 -1.46
N ASP A 30 -8.85 -10.77 -0.52
CA ASP A 30 -9.55 -9.51 -0.80
C ASP A 30 -8.54 -8.36 -0.89
N ILE A 31 -8.01 -8.12 -2.10
CA ILE A 31 -6.93 -7.15 -2.31
C ILE A 31 -7.48 -5.73 -2.52
N TRP A 32 -6.95 -4.81 -1.72
CA TRP A 32 -7.14 -3.37 -1.83
C TRP A 32 -5.80 -2.70 -2.13
N LEU A 33 -5.63 -2.26 -3.37
CA LEU A 33 -4.43 -1.58 -3.83
C LEU A 33 -4.58 -0.05 -3.71
N VAL A 34 -3.69 0.56 -2.95
CA VAL A 34 -3.45 2.00 -2.89
C VAL A 34 -2.24 2.30 -3.78
N ASP A 35 -2.53 2.62 -5.02
CA ASP A 35 -1.58 2.77 -6.13
C ASP A 35 -1.00 4.19 -6.17
N THR A 36 -0.19 4.53 -5.17
CA THR A 36 0.49 5.81 -5.01
C THR A 36 1.58 6.06 -6.07
N LEU A 37 2.19 4.99 -6.60
CA LEU A 37 3.22 5.07 -7.64
C LEU A 37 2.61 5.03 -9.06
N GLN A 38 1.29 4.87 -9.19
CA GLN A 38 0.59 4.71 -10.47
C GLN A 38 1.15 3.58 -11.33
N VAL A 39 1.51 2.47 -10.67
CA VAL A 39 2.19 1.32 -11.27
C VAL A 39 1.21 0.23 -11.71
N PHE A 40 -0.05 0.29 -11.24
CA PHE A 40 -1.06 -0.67 -11.66
C PHE A 40 -1.46 -0.42 -13.12
N ASP A 41 -0.90 -1.23 -14.02
CA ASP A 41 -1.12 -1.15 -15.46
C ASP A 41 -1.79 -2.45 -15.99
N PRO A 42 -3.12 -2.45 -16.13
CA PRO A 42 -3.85 -3.59 -16.68
C PRO A 42 -3.48 -3.91 -18.13
N TYR A 43 -3.10 -2.90 -18.92
CA TYR A 43 -2.75 -3.11 -20.32
C TYR A 43 -1.46 -3.92 -20.41
N TYR A 44 -0.43 -3.53 -19.65
CA TYR A 44 0.82 -4.30 -19.55
C TYR A 44 0.55 -5.74 -19.11
N LEU A 45 -0.22 -5.95 -18.05
CA LEU A 45 -0.53 -7.29 -17.53
C LEU A 45 -1.29 -8.15 -18.56
N SER A 46 -2.19 -7.54 -19.34
CA SER A 46 -2.97 -8.26 -20.35
C SER A 46 -2.13 -8.85 -21.48
N ARG A 47 -0.91 -8.30 -21.71
CA ARG A 47 0.05 -8.84 -22.67
C ARG A 47 0.73 -10.12 -22.17
N LEU A 48 0.72 -10.36 -20.86
CA LEU A 48 1.27 -11.56 -20.23
C LEU A 48 0.21 -12.68 -20.19
N ASP A 49 -1.00 -12.37 -19.70
CA ASP A 49 -2.14 -13.29 -19.66
C ASP A 49 -3.45 -12.52 -19.58
N SER A 50 -4.08 -12.30 -20.74
CA SER A 50 -5.32 -11.51 -20.85
C SER A 50 -6.48 -12.07 -20.00
N ALA A 51 -6.65 -13.40 -19.97
CA ALA A 51 -7.75 -14.03 -19.24
C ALA A 51 -7.59 -13.85 -17.74
N ARG A 52 -6.37 -14.04 -17.22
CA ARG A 52 -6.06 -13.82 -15.80
C ARG A 52 -6.15 -12.35 -15.42
N THR A 53 -5.62 -11.44 -16.23
CA THR A 53 -5.73 -10.00 -16.00
C THR A 53 -7.19 -9.55 -15.92
N ARG A 54 -8.07 -10.05 -16.79
CA ARG A 54 -9.51 -9.72 -16.72
C ARG A 54 -10.12 -10.13 -15.38
N ARG A 55 -9.84 -11.34 -14.91
CA ARG A 55 -10.31 -11.80 -13.58
C ARG A 55 -9.76 -10.93 -12.46
N MET A 56 -8.48 -10.59 -12.52
CA MET A 56 -7.83 -9.72 -11.55
C MET A 56 -8.49 -8.33 -11.49
N LEU A 57 -8.83 -7.73 -12.63
CA LEU A 57 -9.51 -6.43 -12.69
C LEU A 57 -10.90 -6.43 -12.03
N HIS A 58 -11.59 -7.58 -12.03
CA HIS A 58 -12.86 -7.72 -11.33
C HIS A 58 -12.70 -7.99 -9.82
N ALA A 59 -11.53 -8.48 -9.38
CA ALA A 59 -11.29 -8.89 -8.00
C ALA A 59 -10.64 -7.78 -7.15
N ILE A 60 -9.67 -7.06 -7.72
CA ILE A 60 -8.87 -6.07 -6.98
C ILE A 60 -9.59 -4.73 -6.92
N LYS A 61 -9.69 -4.15 -5.71
CA LYS A 61 -10.11 -2.75 -5.54
C LYS A 61 -8.89 -1.85 -5.64
N VAL A 62 -8.93 -0.87 -6.53
CA VAL A 62 -7.80 0.07 -6.72
C VAL A 62 -8.22 1.49 -6.40
N CYS A 63 -7.38 2.21 -5.66
CA CYS A 63 -7.50 3.65 -5.48
C CYS A 63 -6.15 4.33 -5.75
N ARG A 64 -6.19 5.50 -6.39
CA ARG A 64 -5.01 6.28 -6.76
C ARG A 64 -5.05 7.63 -6.05
N PRO A 65 -4.37 7.77 -4.91
CA PRO A 65 -4.13 9.09 -4.34
C PRO A 65 -3.02 9.80 -5.14
N PHE A 66 -3.18 11.09 -5.34
CA PHE A 66 -2.23 11.97 -6.03
C PHE A 66 -1.49 12.91 -5.09
N THR A 67 -1.93 12.98 -3.84
CA THR A 67 -1.30 13.81 -2.81
C THR A 67 -1.25 13.05 -1.49
N PHE A 68 -0.34 13.49 -0.62
CA PHE A 68 -0.28 12.99 0.75
C PHE A 68 -1.64 13.07 1.48
N TYR A 69 -2.36 14.19 1.35
CA TYR A 69 -3.67 14.37 2.00
C TYR A 69 -4.71 13.37 1.51
N GLN A 70 -4.74 13.09 0.20
CA GLN A 70 -5.63 12.07 -0.35
C GLN A 70 -5.27 10.68 0.18
N LEU A 71 -3.98 10.34 0.28
CA LEU A 71 -3.54 9.07 0.85
C LEU A 71 -4.03 8.93 2.31
N ARG A 72 -3.85 9.97 3.14
CA ARG A 72 -4.35 10.01 4.52
C ARG A 72 -5.86 9.78 4.57
N ASP A 73 -6.63 10.49 3.76
CA ASP A 73 -8.09 10.40 3.76
C ASP A 73 -8.58 9.02 3.29
N LYS A 74 -7.86 8.39 2.35
CA LYS A 74 -8.12 7.00 1.95
C LYS A 74 -7.86 6.04 3.11
N LEU A 75 -6.73 6.14 3.82
CA LEU A 75 -6.47 5.31 5.00
C LEU A 75 -7.55 5.47 6.08
N PHE A 76 -8.02 6.70 6.30
CA PHE A 76 -9.12 6.94 7.24
C PHE A 76 -10.42 6.28 6.77
N SER A 77 -10.69 6.30 5.47
CA SER A 77 -11.87 5.66 4.88
C SER A 77 -11.82 4.13 5.03
N PHE A 78 -10.64 3.51 4.88
CA PHE A 78 -10.46 2.05 5.07
C PHE A 78 -10.85 1.59 6.47
N ILE A 79 -10.66 2.41 7.52
CA ILE A 79 -11.06 2.08 8.90
C ILE A 79 -12.58 1.89 9.02
N LYS A 80 -13.36 2.48 8.12
CA LYS A 80 -14.83 2.39 8.11
C LYS A 80 -15.35 1.25 7.24
N LEU A 81 -14.51 0.64 6.41
CA LEU A 81 -14.90 -0.47 5.54
C LEU A 81 -14.98 -1.79 6.32
N PRO A 82 -15.86 -2.72 5.93
CA PRO A 82 -15.99 -4.04 6.55
C PRO A 82 -14.86 -4.97 6.08
N LEU A 83 -13.62 -4.62 6.40
CA LEU A 83 -12.43 -5.42 6.11
C LEU A 83 -12.30 -6.58 7.09
N SER A 84 -11.64 -7.65 6.65
CA SER A 84 -11.44 -8.87 7.46
C SER A 84 -9.98 -9.31 7.46
N GLU A 85 -9.68 -10.40 8.16
CA GLU A 85 -8.35 -11.03 8.14
C GLU A 85 -7.94 -11.59 6.77
N ARG A 86 -8.91 -11.77 5.86
CA ARG A 86 -8.66 -12.16 4.46
C ARG A 86 -8.39 -10.95 3.55
N SER A 87 -8.58 -9.73 4.05
CA SER A 87 -8.29 -8.52 3.30
C SER A 87 -6.80 -8.20 3.37
N THR A 88 -6.23 -7.84 2.23
CA THR A 88 -4.84 -7.39 2.12
C THR A 88 -4.84 -5.99 1.52
N ILE A 89 -4.32 -5.02 2.29
CA ILE A 89 -4.13 -3.65 1.80
C ILE A 89 -2.68 -3.50 1.37
N ILE A 90 -2.49 -3.12 0.11
CA ILE A 90 -1.18 -2.90 -0.49
C ILE A 90 -1.03 -1.42 -0.78
N ILE A 91 0.01 -0.79 -0.23
CA ILE A 91 0.36 0.61 -0.50
C ILE A 91 1.64 0.58 -1.31
N SER A 92 1.59 1.00 -2.58
CA SER A 92 2.75 0.87 -3.48
C SER A 92 3.95 1.67 -3.00
N SER A 93 3.77 2.83 -2.39
CA SER A 93 4.83 3.55 -1.67
C SER A 93 4.22 4.53 -0.69
N MET A 94 4.67 4.52 0.57
CA MET A 94 4.18 5.49 1.56
C MET A 94 4.90 6.84 1.49
N ASP A 95 6.11 6.86 0.94
CA ASP A 95 7.06 7.97 0.93
C ASP A 95 7.19 8.68 -0.43
N CYS A 96 6.35 8.33 -1.41
CA CYS A 96 6.39 8.98 -2.73
C CYS A 96 5.95 10.45 -2.73
N PHE A 97 5.26 10.89 -1.66
CA PHE A 97 4.81 12.26 -1.47
C PHE A 97 5.70 13.03 -0.48
N ASN A 98 6.88 12.50 -0.11
CA ASN A 98 7.76 13.19 0.84
C ASN A 98 8.19 14.57 0.34
N ASP A 99 8.29 14.76 -0.97
CA ASP A 99 8.65 16.05 -1.57
C ASP A 99 7.51 17.07 -1.54
N ASP A 100 6.27 16.66 -1.24
CA ASP A 100 5.15 17.57 -0.99
C ASP A 100 5.26 18.27 0.38
N VAL A 101 6.25 17.88 1.20
CA VAL A 101 6.45 18.33 2.58
C VAL A 101 7.78 19.08 2.69
N GLU A 102 7.72 20.33 3.15
CA GLU A 102 8.82 21.31 3.05
C GLU A 102 10.02 21.00 3.96
N ASN A 103 9.80 20.38 5.12
CA ASN A 103 10.87 20.11 6.09
C ASN A 103 10.84 18.68 6.65
N GLU A 104 11.98 18.25 7.20
CA GLU A 104 12.19 16.88 7.69
C GLU A 104 11.34 16.54 8.92
N GLU A 105 11.10 17.50 9.81
CA GLU A 105 10.26 17.31 11.00
C GLU A 105 8.81 17.01 10.61
N GLU A 106 8.27 17.76 9.64
CA GLU A 106 6.92 17.55 9.14
C GLU A 106 6.79 16.20 8.43
N ARG A 107 7.81 15.78 7.66
CA ARG A 107 7.86 14.44 7.05
C ARG A 107 7.79 13.34 8.11
N GLU A 108 8.50 13.49 9.22
CA GLU A 108 8.47 12.54 10.33
C GLU A 108 7.11 12.52 11.04
N VAL A 109 6.51 13.68 11.32
CA VAL A 109 5.17 13.78 11.91
C VAL A 109 4.13 13.10 11.01
N VAL A 110 4.21 13.37 9.71
CA VAL A 110 3.37 12.75 8.67
C VAL A 110 3.53 11.24 8.68
N ALA A 111 4.76 10.72 8.60
CA ALA A 111 5.02 9.29 8.59
C ALA A 111 4.49 8.60 9.85
N ASN A 112 4.71 9.20 11.02
CA ASN A 112 4.21 8.71 12.30
C ASN A 112 2.67 8.68 12.34
N MET A 113 2.01 9.72 11.82
CA MET A 113 0.55 9.75 11.70
C MET A 113 0.04 8.61 10.80
N MET A 114 0.67 8.40 9.63
CA MET A 114 0.28 7.33 8.70
C MET A 114 0.44 5.95 9.33
N MET A 115 1.57 5.69 9.97
CA MET A 115 1.80 4.42 10.67
C MET A 115 0.79 4.19 11.79
N ARG A 116 0.39 5.24 12.53
CA ARG A 116 -0.68 5.13 13.53
C ARG A 116 -2.03 4.76 12.91
N LEU A 117 -2.40 5.39 11.80
CA LEU A 117 -3.63 5.06 11.06
C LEU A 117 -3.62 3.61 10.56
N LEU A 118 -2.48 3.14 10.03
CA LEU A 118 -2.31 1.77 9.56
C LEU A 118 -2.40 0.75 10.69
N LYS A 119 -1.77 1.03 11.85
CA LYS A 119 -1.92 0.19 13.04
C LYS A 119 -3.36 0.13 13.53
N LEU A 120 -4.07 1.26 13.57
CA LEU A 120 -5.47 1.31 13.95
C LEU A 120 -6.35 0.48 13.00
N LEU A 121 -6.12 0.63 11.70
CA LEU A 121 -6.78 -0.13 10.65
C LEU A 121 -6.57 -1.63 10.81
N GLN A 122 -5.32 -2.05 11.00
CA GLN A 122 -4.96 -3.45 11.21
C GLN A 122 -5.56 -4.01 12.50
N ASN A 123 -5.51 -3.28 13.61
CA ASN A 123 -6.07 -3.72 14.88
C ASN A 123 -7.59 -3.93 14.80
N LYS A 124 -8.29 -3.07 14.06
CA LYS A 124 -9.74 -3.14 13.92
C LYS A 124 -10.21 -4.25 12.98
N SER A 125 -9.53 -4.42 11.85
CA SER A 125 -9.95 -5.34 10.78
C SER A 125 -9.24 -6.70 10.81
N GLY A 126 -8.09 -6.77 11.47
CA GLY A 126 -7.19 -7.91 11.39
C GLY A 126 -6.51 -8.09 10.03
N CYS A 127 -6.66 -7.13 9.10
CA CYS A 127 -6.16 -7.22 7.73
C CYS A 127 -4.63 -7.30 7.66
N ARG A 128 -4.15 -7.85 6.55
CA ARG A 128 -2.73 -7.82 6.19
C ARG A 128 -2.40 -6.47 5.55
N LEU A 129 -1.24 -5.93 5.90
CA LEU A 129 -0.69 -4.71 5.30
C LEU A 129 0.60 -5.02 4.55
N ILE A 130 0.73 -4.53 3.32
CA ILE A 130 1.95 -4.55 2.52
C ILE A 130 2.28 -3.12 2.15
N ILE A 131 3.44 -2.61 2.57
CA ILE A 131 3.80 -1.20 2.46
C ILE A 131 5.13 -1.08 1.73
N GLY A 132 5.12 -0.48 0.54
CA GLY A 132 6.33 -0.09 -0.17
C GLY A 132 6.98 1.16 0.43
N THR A 133 8.32 1.20 0.41
CA THR A 133 9.10 2.41 0.71
C THR A 133 10.45 2.38 0.01
N SER A 134 10.87 3.54 -0.49
CA SER A 134 12.21 3.76 -1.05
C SER A 134 13.34 3.74 -0.02
N GLY A 135 13.02 3.72 1.27
CA GLY A 135 14.02 3.69 2.35
C GLY A 135 14.53 5.07 2.79
N SER A 136 13.84 6.16 2.42
CA SER A 136 14.08 7.50 3.01
C SER A 136 13.62 7.61 4.47
N LEU A 137 12.73 6.72 4.92
CA LEU A 137 12.23 6.57 6.30
C LEU A 137 13.24 5.88 7.25
N LYS A 138 14.50 6.32 7.25
CA LYS A 138 15.60 5.71 8.05
C LYS A 138 15.55 6.02 9.55
N SER A 139 14.87 7.09 9.97
CA SER A 139 14.79 7.52 11.37
C SER A 139 13.56 6.95 12.09
N SER A 140 12.35 7.14 11.54
CA SER A 140 11.09 6.97 12.28
C SER A 140 10.63 5.51 12.46
N LEU A 141 11.08 4.58 11.60
CA LEU A 141 10.69 3.15 11.71
C LEU A 141 11.48 2.37 12.75
N ARG A 142 12.60 2.90 13.29
CA ARG A 142 13.37 2.21 14.36
C ARG A 142 12.57 2.08 15.66
N ASN A 143 11.59 2.96 15.89
CA ASN A 143 10.83 3.00 17.13
C ASN A 143 9.47 2.29 17.07
N VAL A 144 9.11 1.71 15.92
CA VAL A 144 7.76 1.18 15.67
C VAL A 144 7.74 -0.36 15.52
N VAL A 145 8.92 -0.98 15.33
CA VAL A 145 9.11 -2.43 15.27
C VAL A 145 9.68 -2.93 16.61
N ARG A 146 8.78 -3.28 17.53
CA ARG A 146 8.97 -4.24 18.61
C ARG A 146 7.68 -5.03 18.77
#